data_AF-A0A920RGS6-F1
#
_entry.id   AF-A0A920RGS6-F1
#
_cell.length_a   1.000
_cell.length_b   1.000
_cell.length_c   1.000
_cell.angle_alpha   90.00
_cell.angle_beta   90.00
_cell.angle_gamma   90.00
#
_symmetry.space_group_name_H-M   'P 1'
#
loop_
_entity.id
_entity.type
_entity.pdbx_description
1 polymer ?
#
loop_
_entity_poly.entity_id
_entity_poly.type
_entity_poly.pdbx_seq_one_letter_code
_entity_poly.pdbx_strand_id
1 'polypeptide(L)' 'MMSVFSVDRGQGLGLVGESGSGKTVKGFSIMGLVDAPGRVVGGQIQFQGEDLVGVSPKRWQKLRGNQISMFSKIR' A
#
# COMPACT_ATOMS: atom_id res chain seq x y z
N MET A 1 -2.39 4.05 -17.62
CA MET A 1 -3.33 4.94 -16.88
C MET A 1 -3.06 4.78 -15.39
N MET A 2 -2.38 5.76 -14.76
CA MET A 2 -2.14 5.75 -13.31
C MET A 2 -3.39 6.29 -12.62
N SER A 3 -4.21 5.40 -12.07
CA SER A 3 -5.37 5.81 -11.26
C SER A 3 -4.90 6.26 -9.88
N VAL A 4 -5.08 7.55 -9.58
CA VAL A 4 -4.93 8.13 -8.25
C VAL A 4 -6.26 7.95 -7.50
N PHE A 5 -6.20 7.61 -6.22
CA PHE A 5 -7.37 7.50 -5.35
C PHE A 5 -7.01 7.93 -3.94
N SER A 6 -8.01 8.47 -3.23
CA SER A 6 -7.96 8.79 -1.81
C SER A 6 -9.07 8.03 -1.10
N VAL A 7 -8.89 7.77 0.19
CA VAL A 7 -9.89 7.14 1.06
C VAL A 7 -9.91 7.92 2.36
N ASP A 8 -11.05 8.56 2.64
CA ASP A 8 -11.20 9.32 3.88
C ASP A 8 -11.60 8.41 5.04
N ARG A 9 -11.47 8.93 6.27
CA ARG A 9 -11.90 8.22 7.46
C ARG A 9 -13.38 7.84 7.35
N GLY A 10 -13.69 6.57 7.58
CA GLY A 10 -15.04 6.02 7.51
C GLY A 10 -15.48 5.56 6.11
N GLN A 11 -14.63 5.71 5.10
CA GLN A 11 -14.91 5.23 3.74
C GLN A 11 -14.28 3.85 3.48
N GLY A 12 -14.93 3.11 2.58
CA GLY A 12 -14.39 1.88 1.99
C GLY A 12 -14.12 2.07 0.50
N LEU A 13 -13.00 1.55 0.02
CA LEU A 13 -12.64 1.54 -1.40
C LEU A 13 -12.52 0.10 -1.90
N GLY A 14 -13.28 -0.24 -2.94
CA GLY A 14 -13.17 -1.50 -3.66
C GLY A 14 -12.30 -1.36 -4.91
N LEU A 15 -11.22 -2.14 -5.01
CA LEU A 15 -10.42 -2.23 -6.23
C LEU A 15 -10.75 -3.52 -6.98
N VAL A 16 -11.35 -3.41 -8.17
CA VAL A 16 -11.88 -4.54 -8.96
C VAL A 16 -11.19 -4.71 -10.31
N GLY A 17 -11.44 -5.84 -10.98
CA GLY A 17 -10.96 -6.17 -12.34
C GLY A 17 -10.28 -7.55 -12.40
N GLU A 18 -9.64 -7.85 -13.53
CA GLU A 18 -9.12 -9.19 -13.85
C GLU A 18 -7.94 -9.65 -12.98
N SER A 19 -7.72 -10.97 -12.96
CA SER A 19 -6.50 -11.58 -12.41
C SER A 19 -5.27 -11.00 -13.11
N GLY A 20 -4.19 -10.77 -12.37
CA GLY A 20 -2.94 -10.24 -12.93
C GLY A 20 -2.92 -8.73 -13.20
N SER A 21 -4.03 -8.01 -13.09
CA SER A 21 -4.09 -6.54 -13.30
C SER A 21 -3.39 -5.68 -12.23
N GLY A 22 -2.65 -6.29 -11.30
CA GLY A 22 -1.80 -5.57 -10.33
C GLY A 22 -2.47 -5.11 -9.03
N LYS A 23 -3.69 -5.58 -8.70
CA LYS A 23 -4.38 -5.20 -7.45
C LYS A 23 -3.59 -5.57 -6.19
N THR A 24 -3.12 -6.81 -6.12
CA THR A 24 -2.31 -7.30 -4.99
C THR A 24 -0.98 -6.54 -4.89
N VAL A 25 -0.30 -6.33 -6.02
CA VAL A 25 0.95 -5.56 -6.08
C VAL A 25 0.74 -4.12 -5.61
N LYS A 26 -0.38 -3.49 -5.99
CA LYS A 26 -0.76 -2.15 -5.52
C LYS A 26 -1.01 -2.13 -4.01
N GLY A 27 -1.72 -3.13 -3.46
CA GLY A 27 -1.89 -3.28 -2.01
C GLY A 27 -0.57 -3.46 -1.26
N PHE A 28 0.33 -4.31 -1.77
CA PHE A 28 1.67 -4.49 -1.22
C PHE A 28 2.52 -3.22 -1.32
N SER A 29 2.39 -2.45 -2.39
CA SER A 29 3.06 -1.15 -2.54
C SER A 29 2.64 -0.16 -1.46
N ILE A 30 1.32 -0.06 -1.19
CA ILE A 30 0.78 0.78 -0.10
C ILE A 30 1.32 0.33 1.25
N MET A 31 1.42 -0.97 1.47
CA MET A 31 1.89 -1.54 2.73
C MET A 31 3.41 -1.59 2.87
N GLY A 32 4.19 -1.23 1.85
CA GLY A 32 5.66 -1.38 1.83
C GLY A 32 6.13 -2.84 1.85
N LEU A 33 5.33 -3.76 1.30
CA LEU A 33 5.56 -5.22 1.26
C LEU A 33 5.99 -5.71 -0.13
N VAL A 34 6.48 -4.83 -0.99
CA VAL A 34 6.98 -5.24 -2.31
C VAL A 34 8.34 -5.91 -2.14
N ASP A 35 8.45 -7.16 -2.58
CA ASP A 35 9.69 -7.92 -2.53
C ASP A 35 10.73 -7.41 -3.53
N ALA A 36 12.00 -7.48 -3.15
CA ALA A 36 13.11 -7.16 -4.04
C ALA A 36 13.11 -8.10 -5.27
N PRO A 37 13.46 -7.61 -6.48
CA PRO A 37 13.95 -6.26 -6.80
C PRO A 37 12.86 -5.21 -7.04
N GLY A 38 11.59 -5.55 -6.80
CA GLY A 38 10.47 -4.64 -6.96
C GLY A 38 10.55 -3.45 -6.01
N ARG A 39 10.17 -2.27 -6.51
CA ARG A 39 10.10 -1.03 -5.71
C ARG A 39 9.10 -0.06 -6.30
N VAL A 40 8.63 0.86 -5.47
CA VAL A 40 7.90 2.05 -5.94
C VAL A 40 8.90 2.98 -6.62
N VAL A 41 8.75 3.22 -7.92
CA VAL A 41 9.67 4.04 -8.74
C VAL A 41 9.23 5.50 -8.89
N GLY A 42 8.03 5.83 -8.43
CA GLY A 42 7.49 7.19 -8.50
C GLY A 42 6.09 7.28 -7.90
N GLY A 43 5.61 8.51 -7.73
CA GLY A 43 4.36 8.81 -7.02
C GLY A 43 4.55 8.92 -5.50
N GLN A 44 3.44 8.99 -4.79
CA GLN A 44 3.39 9.19 -3.35
C GLN A 44 2.33 8.28 -2.72
N ILE A 45 2.55 7.86 -1.48
CA ILE A 45 1.57 7.11 -0.68
C ILE A 45 1.42 7.86 0.63
N GLN A 46 0.39 8.69 0.74
CA GLN A 46 0.19 9.54 1.91
C GLN A 46 -0.73 8.86 2.94
N PHE A 47 -0.27 8.79 4.18
CA PHE A 47 -1.08 8.35 5.32
C PHE A 47 -0.90 9.32 6.49
N GLN A 48 -1.99 9.94 6.92
CA GLN A 48 -1.99 10.91 8.03
C GLN A 48 -0.91 12.02 7.89
N GLY A 49 -0.68 12.49 6.66
CA GLY A 49 0.31 13.54 6.36
C GLY A 49 1.75 13.07 6.20
N GLU A 50 2.03 11.77 6.37
CA GLU A 50 3.35 11.17 6.10
C GLU A 50 3.34 10.47 4.74
N ASP A 51 4.36 10.74 3.90
CA ASP A 51 4.62 9.93 2.72
C ASP A 51 5.32 8.63 3.12
N LEU A 52 4.71 7.51 2.77
CA LEU A 52 5.18 6.17 3.11
C LEU A 52 6.23 5.63 2.14
N VAL A 53 6.46 6.31 1.01
CA VAL A 53 7.49 5.91 0.04
C VAL A 53 8.88 6.13 0.65
N GLY A 54 9.72 5.08 0.68
CA GLY A 54 11.08 5.16 1.21
C GLY A 54 11.18 5.21 2.73
N VAL A 55 10.06 5.03 3.44
CA VAL A 55 10.03 4.96 4.91
C VAL A 55 10.93 3.83 5.43
N SER A 56 11.68 4.11 6.50
CA SER A 56 12.63 3.16 7.08
C SER A 56 11.95 1.89 7.62
N PRO A 57 12.66 0.74 7.65
CA PRO A 57 12.12 -0.50 8.21
C PRO A 57 11.59 -0.35 9.65
N LYS A 58 12.29 0.44 10.48
CA LYS A 58 11.88 0.71 11.87
C LYS A 58 10.58 1.51 11.96
N ARG A 59 10.33 2.43 11.03
CA ARG A 59 9.06 3.16 10.97
C ARG A 59 7.93 2.26 10.47
N TRP A 60 8.19 1.39 9.49
CA TRP A 60 7.23 0.36 9.07
C TRP A 60 6.84 -0.57 10.22
N GLN A 61 7.77 -0.99 11.08
CA GLN A 61 7.48 -1.79 12.28
C GLN A 61 6.52 -1.08 13.26
N LYS A 62 6.58 0.25 13.35
CA LYS A 62 5.67 1.04 14.22
C LYS A 62 4.31 1.30 13.59
N LEU A 63 4.24 1.37 12.26
CA LEU A 63 3.01 1.63 11.51
C LEU A 63 2.17 0.35 11.37
N ARG A 64 2.82 -0.75 10.98
CA ARG A 64 2.14 -2.03 10.72
C ARG A 64 1.67 -2.67 12.01
N GLY A 65 0.47 -3.24 12.00
CA GLY A 65 -0.13 -3.92 13.14
C GLY A 65 -0.67 -2.99 14.23
N ASN A 66 -0.27 -1.71 14.24
CA ASN A 66 -0.77 -0.70 15.16
C ASN A 66 -1.73 0.29 14.47
N GLN A 67 -1.31 0.87 13.34
CA GLN A 67 -2.10 1.88 12.61
C GLN A 67 -2.62 1.38 11.27
N ILE A 68 -1.90 0.49 10.61
CA ILE A 68 -2.27 -0.08 9.31
C ILE A 68 -2.05 -1.59 9.36
N SER A 69 -3.04 -2.36 8.91
CA SER A 69 -2.98 -3.81 8.88
C SER A 69 -3.43 -4.31 7.51
N MET A 70 -2.77 -5.35 7.01
CA MET A 70 -3.17 -6.03 5.78
C MET A 70 -3.51 -7.47 6.11
N PHE A 71 -4.71 -7.87 5.69
CA PHE A 71 -5.13 -9.26 5.69
C PHE A 71 -5.10 -9.72 4.24
N SER A 72 -4.24 -10.68 3.94
CA SER A 72 -4.22 -11.36 2.65
C SER A 72 -4.26 -12.85 2.86
N LYS A 73 -4.88 -13.56 1.92
CA LYS A 73 -4.78 -15.03 1.89
C LYS A 73 -3.29 -15.38 1.75
N ILE A 74 -2.75 -16.01 2.79
CA ILE A 74 -1.39 -16.57 2.74
C ILE A 74 -1.47 -17.73 1.73
N ARG A 75 -0.51 -17.74 0.80
CA ARG A 75 -0.42 -18.83 -0.18
C ARG A 75 0.05 -20.10 0.50
#